data_AF-A0A528LYG4-F1
#
_entry.id   AF-A0A528LYG4-F1
#
_cell.length_a   1.000
_cell.length_b   1.000
_cell.length_c   1.000
_cell.angle_alpha   90.00
_cell.angle_beta   90.00
_cell.angle_gamma   90.00
#
_symmetry.space_group_name_H-M   'P 1'
#
loop_
_entity.id
_entity.type
_entity.pdbx_description
1 polymer ?
#
loop_
_entity_poly.entity_id
_entity_poly.type
_entity_poly.pdbx_seq_one_letter_code
_entity_poly.pdbx_strand_id
1 'polypeptide(L)' 'RDGLVHISQLANDRVAKTSDVVKEGDKVWVKLMGFDERGKVRLSMKVVDQATGKEIARDKKAEGEEDAA' A
#
# COMPACT_ATOMS: atom_id res chain seq x y z
N ARG A 1 -14.57 -7.41 -6.01
CA ARG A 1 -13.58 -7.99 -5.07
C ARG A 1 -12.85 -6.82 -4.47
N ASP A 2 -13.04 -6.57 -3.18
CA ASP A 2 -12.56 -5.35 -2.56
C ASP A 2 -11.11 -5.51 -2.12
N GLY A 3 -10.32 -4.48 -2.39
CA GLY A 3 -8.94 -4.39 -1.96
C GLY A 3 -8.81 -3.59 -0.67
N LEU A 4 -7.89 -3.99 0.19
CA LEU A 4 -7.56 -3.31 1.43
C LEU A 4 -6.12 -2.81 1.36
N VAL A 5 -5.96 -1.49 1.46
CA VAL A 5 -4.67 -0.83 1.67
C VAL A 5 -4.57 -0.51 3.15
N HIS A 6 -3.51 -0.98 3.81
CA HIS A 6 -3.26 -0.64 5.20
C HIS A 6 -2.70 0.79 5.31
N ILE A 7 -2.95 1.50 6.42
CA ILE A 7 -2.46 2.87 6.60
C ILE A 7 -0.92 2.94 6.53
N SER A 8 -0.24 1.91 7.02
CA SER A 8 1.21 1.76 6.92
C SER A 8 1.70 1.44 5.51
N GLN A 9 0.81 1.26 4.54
CA GLN A 9 1.13 1.01 3.13
C GLN A 9 0.72 2.18 2.22
N LEU A 10 0.21 3.29 2.79
CA LEU A 10 -0.12 4.51 2.05
C LEU A 10 1.10 5.35 1.69
N ALA A 11 2.02 5.55 2.64
CA ALA A 11 3.24 6.33 2.44
C ALA A 11 4.39 5.79 3.30
N ASN A 12 5.64 6.05 2.90
CA ASN A 12 6.84 5.66 3.65
C ASN A 12 6.96 6.39 4.99
N ASP A 13 6.36 7.57 5.09
CA ASP A 13 6.35 8.37 6.31
C ASP A 13 5.14 8.04 7.20
N ARG A 14 5.19 8.48 8.46
CA ARG A 14 4.09 8.28 9.41
C ARG A 14 2.87 9.10 8.99
N VAL A 15 1.85 8.40 8.48
CA VAL A 15 0.57 9.00 8.12
C VAL A 15 -0.33 9.07 9.35
N ALA A 16 -0.73 10.28 9.75
CA ALA A 16 -1.68 10.48 10.84
C ALA A 16 -3.14 10.28 10.39
N LYS A 17 -3.45 10.69 9.16
CA LYS A 17 -4.79 10.58 8.57
C LYS A 17 -4.70 10.12 7.13
N THR A 18 -5.53 9.16 6.77
CA THR A 18 -5.62 8.65 5.39
C THR A 18 -6.14 9.72 4.43
N SER A 19 -7.04 10.59 4.90
CA SER A 19 -7.64 11.69 4.13
C SER A 19 -6.65 12.74 3.62
N ASP A 20 -5.46 12.83 4.24
CA ASP A 20 -4.40 13.76 3.81
C ASP A 20 -3.62 13.18 2.61
N VAL A 21 -3.64 11.85 2.44
CA VAL A 21 -2.91 11.14 1.39
C VAL A 21 -3.82 10.78 0.22
N VAL A 22 -5.07 10.40 0.51
CA VAL A 22 -6.04 9.99 -0.50
C VAL A 22 -7.39 10.65 -0.26
N LYS A 23 -8.02 11.11 -1.34
CA LYS A 23 -9.38 11.66 -1.30
C LYS A 23 -10.36 10.73 -2.00
N GLU A 24 -11.61 10.81 -1.60
CA GLU A 24 -12.69 10.08 -2.27
C GLU A 24 -12.80 10.57 -3.72
N GLY A 25 -12.69 9.64 -4.67
CA GLY A 25 -12.69 9.94 -6.11
C GLY A 25 -11.30 10.08 -6.75
N ASP A 26 -10.21 10.09 -5.96
CA ASP A 26 -8.87 10.09 -6.52
C ASP A 26 -8.52 8.75 -7.16
N LYS A 27 -7.89 8.82 -8.34
CA LYS A 27 -7.32 7.66 -9.00
C LYS A 27 -5.89 7.49 -8.53
N VAL A 28 -5.65 6.41 -7.79
CA VAL A 28 -4.34 6.06 -7.26
C VAL A 28 -3.83 4.78 -7.87
N TRP A 29 -2.51 4.70 -8.04
CA TRP A 29 -1.83 3.50 -8.48
C TRP A 29 -1.43 2.67 -7.27
N VAL A 30 -1.76 1.38 -7.30
CA VAL A 30 -1.54 0.45 -6.19
C VAL A 30 -0.87 -0.81 -6.70
N LYS A 31 0.06 -1.36 -5.91
CA LYS A 31 0.68 -2.66 -6.16
C LYS A 31 -0.10 -3.74 -5.41
N LEU A 32 -0.36 -4.86 -6.09
CA LEU A 32 -0.93 -6.05 -5.47
C LEU A 32 0.16 -6.79 -4.70
N MET A 33 -0.04 -6.93 -3.39
CA MET A 33 0.90 -7.62 -2.50
C MET A 33 0.49 -9.08 -2.30
N GLY A 34 -0.81 -9.37 -2.36
CA GLY A 34 -1.32 -10.73 -2.22
C GLY A 34 -2.79 -10.76 -1.86
N PHE A 35 -3.25 -11.92 -1.37
CA PHE A 35 -4.61 -12.11 -0.89
C PHE A 35 -4.55 -12.49 0.58
N ASP A 36 -5.47 -11.93 1.36
CA ASP A 36 -5.71 -12.32 2.74
C ASP A 36 -6.50 -13.65 2.78
N GLU A 37 -6.44 -14.40 3.87
CA GLU A 37 -7.18 -15.65 4.08
C GLU A 37 -8.71 -15.46 3.96
N ARG A 38 -9.17 -14.23 4.18
CA ARG A 38 -10.56 -13.80 3.99
C ARG A 38 -10.94 -13.50 2.54
N GLY A 39 -10.04 -13.71 1.58
CA GLY A 39 -10.25 -13.46 0.16
C GLY A 39 -10.20 -11.98 -0.25
N LYS A 40 -9.75 -11.09 0.65
CA LYS A 40 -9.53 -9.66 0.35
C LYS A 40 -8.18 -9.45 -0.30
N VAL A 41 -8.08 -8.50 -1.23
CA VAL A 41 -6.82 -8.21 -1.92
C VAL A 41 -5.99 -7.26 -1.06
N ARG A 42 -4.76 -7.64 -0.69
CA ARG A 42 -3.80 -6.76 0.00
C ARG A 42 -3.10 -5.88 -1.05
N LEU A 43 -3.20 -4.57 -0.86
CA LEU A 43 -2.68 -3.56 -1.78
C LEU A 43 -1.70 -2.63 -1.06
N SER A 44 -0.69 -2.12 -1.78
CA SER A 44 0.27 -1.14 -1.26
C SER A 44 0.46 0.02 -2.23
N MET A 45 0.51 1.25 -1.70
CA MET A 45 0.77 2.48 -2.47
C MET A 45 2.23 2.94 -2.36
N LYS A 46 3.00 2.40 -1.41
CA LYS A 46 4.41 2.79 -1.16
C LYS A 46 5.36 2.52 -2.33
N VAL A 47 5.05 1.47 -3.09
CA VAL A 47 5.95 0.89 -4.10
C VAL A 47 5.62 1.42 -5.51
N VAL A 48 4.64 2.32 -5.62
CA VAL A 48 4.15 2.83 -6.90
C VAL A 48 4.20 4.34 -6.92
N ASP A 49 4.78 4.87 -7.99
CA ASP A 49 4.78 6.30 -8.27
C ASP A 49 3.37 6.73 -8.68
N GLN A 50 2.75 7.62 -7.92
CA GLN A 50 1.42 8.13 -8.24
C GLN A 50 1.41 9.04 -9.48
N ALA A 51 2.55 9.65 -9.83
CA ALA A 51 2.67 10.54 -10.98
C ALA A 51 2.94 9.79 -12.29
N THR A 52 3.71 8.70 -12.23
CA THR A 52 4.13 7.96 -13.43
C THR A 52 3.51 6.57 -13.57
N GLY A 53 2.83 6.08 -12.53
CA GLY A 53 2.26 4.73 -12.47
C GLY A 53 3.30 3.61 -12.52
N LYS A 54 4.60 3.96 -12.49
CA LYS A 54 5.70 3.00 -12.53
C LYS A 54 5.96 2.48 -11.13
N GLU A 55 6.31 1.19 -11.04
CA GLU A 55 6.86 0.65 -9.81
C GLU A 55 8.18 1.34 -9.51
N ILE A 56 8.22 2.02 -8.37
CA ILE A 56 9.48 2.45 -7.81
C ILE A 56 9.99 1.22 -7.05
N ALA A 57 10.76 0.38 -7.74
CA ALA A 57 11.53 -0.69 -7.13
C ALA A 57 12.63 -0.06 -6.26
N ARG A 58 12.25 0.53 -5.12
CA ARG A 58 13.17 0.73 -4.02
C ARG A 58 13.30 -0.62 -3.34
N ASP A 59 14.22 -1.43 -3.85
CA ASP A 59 14.82 -2.53 -3.12
C ASP A 59 15.26 -2.02 -1.73
N LYS A 60 14.42 -2.28 -0.73
CA LYS A 60 14.80 -2.41 0.67
C LYS A 60 14.04 -3.67 1.11
N LYS A 61 14.67 -4.85 1.09
CA LYS A 61 15.62 -5.27 2.13
C LYS A 61 15.09 -4.89 3.53
N ALA A 62 13.85 -5.28 3.80
CA ALA A 62 13.19 -5.33 5.10
C ALA A 62 11.97 -6.26 5.00
N GLU A 63 12.16 -7.47 4.46
CA GLU A 63 11.33 -8.59 4.90
C GLU A 63 11.94 -9.08 6.21
N GLY A 64 11.13 -9.12 7.28
CA GLY A 64 11.47 -9.79 8.53
C GLY A 64 10.88 -9.12 9.77
N GLU A 65 9.99 -9.84 10.45
CA GLU A 65 9.41 -9.59 11.78
C GLU A 65 8.33 -8.51 11.92
N GLU A 66 7.06 -8.91 11.75
CA GLU A 66 5.97 -8.70 12.74
C GLU A 66 4.61 -9.26 12.24
N ASP A 67 4.58 -10.50 11.75
CA ASP A 67 3.32 -11.24 11.56
C ASP A 67 3.42 -12.60 12.29
N ALA A 68 3.93 -12.56 13.52
CA ALA A 68 3.93 -13.66 14.48
C ALA A 68 3.65 -13.12 15.89
N ALA A 69 2.37 -13.01 16.22
CA ALA A 69 1.88 -12.91 17.60
C ALA A 69 0.58 -13.74 17.72
#